data_AF-A0A6J6JR43-F1
#
_entry.id   AF-A0A6J6JR43-F1
#
_cell.length_a   1.000
_cell.length_b   1.000
_cell.length_c   1.000
_cell.angle_alpha   90.00
_cell.angle_beta   90.00
_cell.angle_gamma   90.00
#
_symmetry.space_group_name_H-M   'P 1'
#
loop_
_entity.id
_entity.type
_entity.pdbx_description
1 polymer ?
#
loop_
_entity_poly.entity_id
_entity_poly.type
_entity_poly.pdbx_seq_one_letter_code
_entity_poly.pdbx_strand_id
1 'polypeptide(L)'
;MKINHNELMTYPNEFDQIMFGTVEEAYELGAAGVGATIYFGSPESHHQIIEVAEAFHRAHQLGMFTVLWCYLRNNAFKVDGVDYHDAADLTAQANHLGVTIEADIIKQKLPTKNGGYNALEGYGKTSKLVYSDLVTDHPIDYTRWQVANCYMGRIGLINSGGESKGSSDLADAVRTAVINKRGGGTGLISGRKAFQRPMAEGVALLNAIQDVYLDESITIA
;
A
#
# COMPACT_ATOMS: atom_id res chain seq x y z
N MET A 1 11.51 8.11 -8.35
CA MET A 1 12.65 7.43 -7.71
C MET A 1 12.27 7.00 -6.30
N LYS A 2 12.64 5.79 -5.86
CA LYS A 2 12.47 5.38 -4.46
C LYS A 2 13.60 6.00 -3.63
N ILE A 3 13.29 6.77 -2.58
CA ILE A 3 14.29 7.58 -1.84
C ILE A 3 14.75 6.95 -0.52
N ASN A 4 13.98 6.02 0.05
CA ASN A 4 14.39 5.25 1.24
C ASN A 4 14.31 3.74 1.02
N HIS A 5 15.09 2.96 1.76
CA HIS A 5 15.13 1.50 1.64
C HIS A 5 15.30 0.84 3.01
N ASN A 6 14.92 -0.44 3.09
CA ASN A 6 15.33 -1.30 4.18
C ASN A 6 16.78 -1.73 3.97
N GLU A 7 17.68 -1.35 4.86
CA GLU A 7 19.04 -1.88 4.90
C GLU A 7 18.95 -3.34 5.39
N LEU A 8 19.49 -4.30 4.62
CA LEU A 8 19.39 -5.74 4.92
C LEU A 8 20.76 -6.42 5.12
N MET A 9 21.83 -5.64 5.24
CA MET A 9 23.21 -6.09 5.46
C MET A 9 23.64 -5.91 6.92
N THR A 10 22.69 -5.97 7.85
CA THR A 10 22.92 -5.98 9.30
C THR A 10 22.54 -7.34 9.90
N TYR A 11 23.23 -7.80 10.94
CA TYR A 11 22.93 -9.05 11.64
C TYR A 11 22.71 -8.86 13.15
N PRO A 12 21.53 -9.20 13.70
CA PRO A 12 20.34 -9.67 12.98
C PRO A 12 19.77 -8.59 12.05
N ASN A 13 18.97 -8.98 11.05
CA ASN A 13 18.36 -8.01 10.15
C ASN A 13 17.49 -7.03 10.94
N GLU A 14 17.67 -5.75 10.65
CA GLU A 14 16.81 -4.68 11.12
C GLU A 14 15.77 -4.33 10.03
N PHE A 15 14.63 -3.80 10.47
CA PHE A 15 13.53 -3.44 9.58
C PHE A 15 13.24 -1.95 9.71
N ASP A 16 14.20 -1.13 9.30
CA ASP A 16 14.14 0.32 9.31
C ASP A 16 14.24 0.90 7.89
N GLN A 17 13.37 1.87 7.57
CA GLN A 17 13.41 2.61 6.33
C GLN A 17 14.24 3.87 6.48
N ILE A 18 15.49 3.83 6.01
CA ILE A 18 16.40 4.98 6.04
C ILE A 18 16.52 5.62 4.66
N MET A 19 16.77 6.93 4.60
CA MET A 19 16.98 7.66 3.35
C MET A 19 18.30 7.22 2.69
N PHE A 20 18.22 6.79 1.43
CA PHE A 20 19.36 6.42 0.58
C PHE A 20 19.64 7.47 -0.50
N GLY A 21 18.68 8.31 -0.80
CA GLY A 21 18.80 9.42 -1.73
C GLY A 21 17.90 10.57 -1.33
N THR A 22 18.15 11.71 -1.96
CA THR A 22 17.47 12.97 -1.73
C THR A 22 16.42 13.25 -2.81
N VAL A 23 15.57 14.23 -2.53
CA VAL A 23 14.58 14.71 -3.50
C VAL A 23 15.28 15.45 -4.64
N GLU A 24 16.32 16.21 -4.35
CA GLU A 24 17.16 16.92 -5.31
C GLU A 24 17.80 15.95 -6.31
N GLU A 25 18.42 14.87 -5.85
CA GLU A 25 18.97 13.84 -6.75
C GLU A 25 17.89 13.23 -7.64
N ALA A 26 16.69 13.00 -7.11
CA ALA A 26 15.57 12.50 -7.90
C ALA A 26 15.16 13.50 -9.01
N TYR A 27 15.12 14.78 -8.67
CA TYR A 27 14.80 15.87 -9.59
C TYR A 27 15.87 16.04 -10.67
N GLU A 28 17.14 16.04 -10.29
CA GLU A 28 18.29 16.15 -11.21
C GLU A 28 18.37 14.97 -12.19
N LEU A 29 17.97 13.77 -11.76
CA LEU A 29 17.83 12.60 -12.62
C LEU A 29 16.64 12.70 -13.60
N GLY A 30 15.80 13.73 -13.50
CA GLY A 30 14.59 13.89 -14.30
C GLY A 30 13.46 12.95 -13.91
N ALA A 31 13.41 12.49 -12.66
CA ALA A 31 12.31 11.66 -12.19
C ALA A 31 10.99 12.46 -12.16
N ALA A 32 9.90 11.83 -12.57
CA ALA A 32 8.57 12.46 -12.51
C ALA A 32 8.01 12.58 -11.07
N GLY A 33 8.54 11.76 -10.15
CA GLY A 33 8.04 11.66 -8.78
C GLY A 33 9.01 10.95 -7.85
N VAL A 34 8.83 11.10 -6.54
CA VAL A 34 9.55 10.33 -5.51
C VAL A 34 8.63 9.30 -4.85
N GLY A 35 9.23 8.26 -4.30
CA GLY A 35 8.50 7.25 -3.54
C GLY A 35 9.23 6.91 -2.25
N ALA A 36 8.48 6.67 -1.18
CA ALA A 36 9.01 6.27 0.10
C ALA A 36 8.20 5.16 0.75
N THR A 37 8.77 4.46 1.71
CA THR A 37 8.06 3.48 2.55
C THR A 37 8.07 3.97 3.98
N ILE A 38 6.98 3.77 4.68
CA ILE A 38 6.92 3.84 6.14
C ILE A 38 6.45 2.49 6.66
N TYR A 39 7.09 2.03 7.74
CA TYR A 39 6.71 0.85 8.49
C TYR A 39 5.89 1.24 9.73
N PHE A 40 4.63 1.63 9.50
CA PHE A 40 3.71 2.03 10.56
C PHE A 40 3.57 0.96 11.65
N GLY A 41 3.76 1.38 12.90
CA GLY A 41 3.73 0.51 14.07
C GLY A 41 5.09 -0.09 14.44
N SER A 42 6.16 0.13 13.67
CA SER A 42 7.52 -0.20 14.11
C SER A 42 8.04 0.83 15.12
N PRO A 43 8.99 0.48 16.00
CA PRO A 43 9.64 1.44 16.91
C PRO A 43 10.24 2.67 16.20
N GLU A 44 10.68 2.49 14.96
CA GLU A 44 11.38 3.44 14.10
C GLU A 44 10.40 4.31 13.28
N SER A 45 9.11 3.95 13.26
CA SER A 45 8.13 4.64 12.41
C SER A 45 8.03 6.15 12.62
N HIS A 46 8.36 6.67 13.82
CA HIS A 46 8.31 8.11 14.09
C HIS A 46 9.28 8.93 13.22
N HIS A 47 10.56 8.54 13.11
CA HIS A 47 11.50 9.31 12.28
C HIS A 47 11.17 9.14 10.80
N GLN A 48 10.78 7.92 10.37
CA GLN A 48 10.33 7.66 9.01
C GLN A 48 9.15 8.56 8.60
N ILE A 49 8.18 8.79 9.50
CA ILE A 49 7.05 9.70 9.24
C ILE A 49 7.54 11.13 9.03
N ILE A 50 8.44 11.62 9.90
CA ILE A 50 8.96 12.99 9.83
C ILE A 50 9.78 13.19 8.55
N GLU A 51 10.76 12.32 8.31
CA GLU A 51 11.65 12.42 7.15
C GLU A 51 10.89 12.31 5.83
N VAL A 52 9.89 11.42 5.75
CA VAL A 52 9.06 11.29 4.54
C VAL A 52 8.15 12.50 4.35
N ALA A 53 7.58 13.07 5.42
CA ALA A 53 6.77 14.28 5.33
C ALA A 53 7.60 15.47 4.79
N GLU A 54 8.82 15.65 5.30
CA GLU A 54 9.75 16.67 4.82
C GLU A 54 10.14 16.44 3.35
N ALA A 55 10.46 15.21 2.97
CA ALA A 55 10.82 14.86 1.60
C ALA A 55 9.64 15.05 0.63
N PHE A 56 8.42 14.70 1.02
CA PHE A 56 7.25 14.84 0.17
C PHE A 56 6.89 16.30 -0.03
N HIS A 57 6.97 17.10 1.05
CA HIS A 57 6.85 18.55 0.95
C HIS A 57 7.87 19.15 -0.02
N ARG A 58 9.11 18.70 0.05
CA ARG A 58 10.14 19.15 -0.87
C ARG A 58 9.87 18.72 -2.32
N ALA A 59 9.36 17.51 -2.53
CA ALA A 59 9.01 17.00 -3.86
C ALA A 59 7.90 17.84 -4.49
N HIS A 60 6.87 18.20 -3.73
CA HIS A 60 5.80 19.10 -4.19
C HIS A 60 6.32 20.48 -4.55
N GLN A 61 7.25 21.06 -3.79
CA GLN A 61 7.90 22.33 -4.14
C GLN A 61 8.66 22.29 -5.47
N LEU A 62 9.15 21.12 -5.87
CA LEU A 62 9.84 20.89 -7.14
C LEU A 62 8.89 20.40 -8.27
N GLY A 63 7.59 20.30 -8.01
CA GLY A 63 6.59 19.89 -8.99
C GLY A 63 6.56 18.37 -9.27
N MET A 64 7.10 17.56 -8.36
CA MET A 64 7.15 16.10 -8.46
C MET A 64 6.00 15.46 -7.69
N PHE A 65 5.38 14.39 -8.22
CA PHE A 65 4.37 13.63 -7.47
C PHE A 65 5.02 12.65 -6.48
N THR A 66 4.25 12.23 -5.48
CA THR A 66 4.74 11.38 -4.39
C THR A 66 3.98 10.05 -4.31
N VAL A 67 4.70 8.97 -3.97
CA VAL A 67 4.11 7.63 -3.77
C VAL A 67 4.53 7.06 -2.43
N LEU A 68 3.58 6.78 -1.54
CA LEU A 68 3.87 6.25 -0.22
C LEU A 68 3.41 4.81 -0.04
N TRP A 69 4.35 3.95 0.32
CA TRP A 69 4.06 2.61 0.78
C TRP A 69 3.77 2.63 2.29
N CYS A 70 2.49 2.51 2.65
CA CYS A 70 2.05 2.57 4.05
C CYS A 70 2.03 1.19 4.71
N TYR A 71 3.17 0.50 4.85
CA TYR A 71 3.14 -0.86 5.39
C TYR A 71 3.01 -0.89 6.91
N LEU A 72 2.16 -1.77 7.41
CA LEU A 72 2.17 -2.11 8.83
C LEU A 72 3.38 -2.99 9.14
N ARG A 73 3.98 -2.79 10.32
CA ARG A 73 5.11 -3.59 10.80
C ARG A 73 5.15 -3.65 12.33
N ASN A 74 4.55 -4.69 12.91
CA ASN A 74 4.69 -4.97 14.33
C ASN A 74 4.36 -6.44 14.62
N ASN A 75 5.24 -7.15 15.33
CA ASN A 75 4.97 -8.55 15.69
C ASN A 75 3.70 -8.74 16.52
N ALA A 76 3.29 -7.72 17.29
CA ALA A 76 2.05 -7.73 18.06
C ALA A 76 0.78 -7.78 17.18
N PHE A 77 0.87 -7.44 15.89
CA PHE A 77 -0.25 -7.56 14.96
C PHE A 77 -0.56 -9.01 14.56
N LYS A 78 0.16 -9.98 15.12
CA LYS A 78 -0.19 -11.40 15.06
C LYS A 78 -0.83 -11.80 16.40
N VAL A 79 -2.12 -12.08 16.39
CA VAL A 79 -2.91 -12.42 17.59
C VAL A 79 -3.57 -13.77 17.34
N ASP A 80 -3.39 -14.71 18.27
CA ASP A 80 -3.98 -16.06 18.22
C ASP A 80 -3.76 -16.80 16.89
N GLY A 81 -2.58 -16.63 16.29
CA GLY A 81 -2.21 -17.25 15.01
C GLY A 81 -2.77 -16.55 13.77
N VAL A 82 -3.53 -15.46 13.92
CA VAL A 82 -4.02 -14.63 12.83
C VAL A 82 -3.12 -13.43 12.63
N ASP A 83 -2.66 -13.21 11.39
CA ASP A 83 -1.86 -12.04 11.01
C ASP A 83 -2.76 -10.89 10.54
N TYR A 84 -2.80 -9.78 11.29
CA TYR A 84 -3.61 -8.58 11.00
C TYR A 84 -2.85 -7.47 10.26
N HIS A 85 -1.63 -7.71 9.76
CA HIS A 85 -0.89 -6.68 9.01
C HIS A 85 -1.56 -6.22 7.70
N ASP A 86 -2.56 -6.94 7.21
CA ASP A 86 -3.38 -6.57 6.05
C ASP A 86 -4.85 -6.32 6.42
N ALA A 87 -5.16 -6.16 7.71
CA ALA A 87 -6.53 -5.86 8.14
C ALA A 87 -6.97 -4.51 7.58
N ALA A 88 -8.19 -4.46 7.03
CA ALA A 88 -8.73 -3.29 6.35
C ALA A 88 -8.72 -2.05 7.24
N ASP A 89 -9.16 -2.17 8.49
CA ASP A 89 -9.17 -1.09 9.48
C ASP A 89 -7.78 -0.55 9.82
N LEU A 90 -6.81 -1.41 10.11
CA LEU A 90 -5.45 -0.99 10.45
C LEU A 90 -4.73 -0.36 9.25
N THR A 91 -4.83 -1.01 8.09
CA THR A 91 -4.20 -0.52 6.87
C THR A 91 -4.84 0.78 6.38
N ALA A 92 -6.15 0.95 6.55
CA ALA A 92 -6.84 2.19 6.23
C ALA A 92 -6.36 3.36 7.10
N GLN A 93 -6.09 3.16 8.39
CA GLN A 93 -5.50 4.20 9.23
C GLN A 93 -4.09 4.58 8.76
N ALA A 94 -3.25 3.61 8.40
CA ALA A 94 -1.92 3.89 7.85
C ALA A 94 -2.00 4.66 6.53
N ASN A 95 -2.99 4.35 5.68
CA ASN A 95 -3.26 5.11 4.47
C ASN A 95 -3.67 6.55 4.81
N HIS A 96 -4.56 6.75 5.79
CA HIS A 96 -4.99 8.08 6.23
C HIS A 96 -3.84 8.96 6.73
N LEU A 97 -2.92 8.37 7.51
CA LEU A 97 -1.71 9.07 7.92
C LEU A 97 -0.84 9.43 6.71
N GLY A 98 -0.71 8.51 5.75
CA GLY A 98 0.02 8.74 4.52
C GLY A 98 -0.51 9.89 3.68
N VAL A 99 -1.84 9.99 3.49
CA VAL A 99 -2.43 11.11 2.73
C VAL A 99 -2.29 12.45 3.45
N THR A 100 -2.14 12.43 4.78
CA THR A 100 -1.94 13.64 5.58
C THR A 100 -0.53 14.22 5.43
N ILE A 101 0.44 13.40 5.02
CA ILE A 101 1.84 13.79 4.78
C ILE A 101 2.16 13.90 3.28
N GLU A 102 1.22 14.47 2.52
CA GLU A 102 1.39 14.86 1.12
C GLU A 102 1.66 13.70 0.14
N ALA A 103 1.15 12.49 0.43
CA ALA A 103 1.14 11.41 -0.55
C ALA A 103 0.10 11.68 -1.66
N ASP A 104 0.51 11.65 -2.93
CA ASP A 104 -0.41 11.72 -4.09
C ASP A 104 -0.97 10.34 -4.47
N ILE A 105 -0.19 9.29 -4.19
CA ILE A 105 -0.58 7.90 -4.38
C ILE A 105 -0.19 7.09 -3.15
N ILE A 106 -1.17 6.40 -2.58
CA ILE A 106 -0.96 5.41 -1.52
C ILE A 106 -0.81 4.04 -2.14
N LYS A 107 0.27 3.35 -1.74
CA LYS A 107 0.45 1.92 -1.96
C LYS A 107 0.14 1.19 -0.65
N GLN A 108 -0.87 0.31 -0.67
CA GLN A 108 -1.15 -0.66 0.41
C GLN A 108 -1.22 -2.12 -0.07
N LYS A 109 -1.09 -3.11 0.82
CA LYS A 109 -1.45 -4.52 0.52
C LYS A 109 -2.98 -4.62 0.32
N LEU A 110 -3.43 -5.51 -0.57
CA LEU A 110 -4.86 -5.79 -0.66
C LEU A 110 -5.32 -6.41 0.67
N PRO A 111 -6.36 -5.88 1.32
CA PRO A 111 -6.82 -6.40 2.60
C PRO A 111 -7.58 -7.72 2.39
N THR A 112 -7.33 -8.69 3.26
CA THR A 112 -8.02 -9.99 3.23
C THR A 112 -8.97 -10.20 4.40
N LYS A 113 -8.94 -9.29 5.39
CA LYS A 113 -9.73 -9.35 6.61
C LYS A 113 -9.96 -7.95 7.18
N ASN A 114 -10.78 -7.87 8.22
CA ASN A 114 -11.01 -6.66 9.01
C ASN A 114 -10.88 -6.96 10.51
N GLY A 115 -10.96 -5.94 11.37
CA GLY A 115 -11.03 -6.11 12.82
C GLY A 115 -9.68 -6.21 13.53
N GLY A 116 -8.61 -5.71 12.94
CA GLY A 116 -7.30 -5.66 13.60
C GLY A 116 -7.33 -4.80 14.87
N TYR A 117 -8.11 -3.71 14.93
CA TYR A 117 -8.27 -2.96 16.18
C TYR A 117 -9.00 -3.75 17.27
N ASN A 118 -9.94 -4.62 16.90
CA ASN A 118 -10.65 -5.43 17.89
C ASN A 118 -9.77 -6.57 18.44
N ALA A 119 -8.84 -7.07 17.61
CA ALA A 119 -7.90 -8.10 18.02
C ALA A 119 -6.78 -7.58 18.93
N LEU A 120 -6.47 -6.28 18.85
CA LEU A 120 -5.39 -5.65 19.62
C LEU A 120 -5.93 -4.91 20.84
N GLU A 121 -5.75 -5.48 22.03
CA GLU A 121 -6.24 -4.89 23.27
C GLU A 121 -5.62 -3.51 23.52
N GLY A 122 -6.48 -2.50 23.75
CA GLY A 122 -6.05 -1.14 24.08
C GLY A 122 -5.40 -0.36 22.92
N TYR A 123 -5.41 -0.89 21.69
CA TYR A 123 -4.72 -0.28 20.54
C TYR A 123 -5.65 0.53 19.65
N GLY A 124 -5.20 1.74 19.28
CA GLY A 124 -5.88 2.60 18.31
C GLY A 124 -7.27 3.06 18.75
N LYS A 125 -8.04 3.58 17.77
CA LYS A 125 -9.41 4.05 17.95
C LYS A 125 -10.22 3.71 16.70
N THR A 126 -11.38 3.10 16.91
CA THR A 126 -12.32 2.74 15.85
C THR A 126 -13.76 2.80 16.39
N SER A 127 -14.72 3.02 15.50
CA SER A 127 -16.14 2.95 15.84
C SER A 127 -16.68 1.53 15.66
N LYS A 128 -17.62 1.10 16.52
CA LYS A 128 -18.32 -0.18 16.33
C LYS A 128 -19.05 -0.25 14.98
N LEU A 129 -19.46 0.90 14.43
CA LEU A 129 -20.13 1.02 13.14
C LEU A 129 -19.28 0.48 11.98
N VAL A 130 -17.95 0.50 12.10
CA VAL A 130 -17.03 -0.07 11.09
C VAL A 130 -17.33 -1.55 10.86
N TYR A 131 -17.73 -2.28 11.92
CA TYR A 131 -17.93 -3.72 11.87
C TYR A 131 -19.40 -4.14 11.78
N SER A 132 -20.33 -3.24 12.11
CA SER A 132 -21.78 -3.52 12.00
C SER A 132 -22.38 -3.04 10.68
N ASP A 133 -22.07 -1.82 10.26
CA ASP A 133 -22.86 -1.13 9.23
C ASP A 133 -22.03 -0.65 8.03
N LEU A 134 -20.74 -0.37 8.21
CA LEU A 134 -19.93 0.32 7.20
C LEU A 134 -19.07 -0.61 6.35
N VAL A 135 -18.64 -1.76 6.88
CA VAL A 135 -17.76 -2.70 6.18
C VAL A 135 -18.29 -4.12 6.33
N THR A 136 -18.83 -4.68 5.25
CA THR A 136 -19.28 -6.08 5.24
C THR A 136 -18.10 -7.05 5.11
N ASP A 137 -18.33 -8.34 5.36
CA ASP A 137 -17.34 -9.40 5.11
C ASP A 137 -17.21 -9.69 3.62
N HIS A 138 -16.65 -8.74 2.89
CA HIS A 138 -16.43 -8.83 1.45
C HIS A 138 -15.14 -8.10 1.04
N PRO A 139 -14.27 -8.70 0.20
CA PRO A 139 -12.98 -8.11 -0.14
C PRO A 139 -13.07 -6.75 -0.86
N ILE A 140 -14.16 -6.52 -1.60
CA ILE A 140 -14.43 -5.21 -2.21
C ILE A 140 -14.70 -4.16 -1.14
N ASP A 141 -15.46 -4.49 -0.09
CA ASP A 141 -15.79 -3.57 1.00
C ASP A 141 -14.55 -3.28 1.87
N TYR A 142 -13.72 -4.29 2.11
CA TYR A 142 -12.42 -4.11 2.76
C TYR A 142 -11.53 -3.12 2.01
N THR A 143 -11.49 -3.25 0.69
CA THR A 143 -10.71 -2.34 -0.16
C THR A 143 -11.34 -0.96 -0.23
N ARG A 144 -12.68 -0.88 -0.29
CA ARG A 144 -13.42 0.40 -0.23
C ARG A 144 -13.13 1.14 1.07
N TRP A 145 -12.97 0.42 2.20
CA TRP A 145 -12.58 1.04 3.47
C TRP A 145 -11.19 1.67 3.42
N GLN A 146 -10.22 1.03 2.76
CA GLN A 146 -8.91 1.66 2.48
C GLN A 146 -9.06 2.92 1.61
N VAL A 147 -9.87 2.87 0.54
CA VAL A 147 -10.11 4.00 -0.37
C VAL A 147 -10.79 5.17 0.34
N ALA A 148 -11.77 4.89 1.21
CA ALA A 148 -12.45 5.91 2.00
C ALA A 148 -11.46 6.74 2.84
N ASN A 149 -10.44 6.07 3.39
CA ASN A 149 -9.40 6.70 4.18
C ASN A 149 -8.33 7.43 3.35
N CYS A 150 -8.35 7.27 2.02
CA CYS A 150 -7.63 8.10 1.06
C CYS A 150 -8.49 9.30 0.58
N TYR A 151 -9.22 9.93 1.50
CA TYR A 151 -10.20 11.00 1.23
C TYR A 151 -11.22 10.62 0.15
N MET A 152 -11.89 9.48 0.34
CA MET A 152 -12.89 8.95 -0.60
C MET A 152 -12.33 8.76 -2.02
N GLY A 153 -11.06 8.37 -2.13
CA GLY A 153 -10.37 8.15 -3.40
C GLY A 153 -9.85 9.41 -4.08
N ARG A 154 -9.91 10.59 -3.44
CA ARG A 154 -9.25 11.81 -3.97
C ARG A 154 -7.73 11.60 -4.10
N ILE A 155 -7.15 10.87 -3.16
CA ILE A 155 -5.77 10.39 -3.26
C ILE A 155 -5.81 8.95 -3.76
N GLY A 156 -5.06 8.65 -4.82
CA GLY A 156 -5.12 7.35 -5.49
C GLY A 156 -4.66 6.22 -4.57
N LEU A 157 -5.41 5.11 -4.55
CA LEU A 157 -5.00 3.88 -3.86
C LEU A 157 -4.62 2.81 -4.87
N ILE A 158 -3.36 2.37 -4.82
CA ILE A 158 -2.89 1.19 -5.54
C ILE A 158 -2.63 0.03 -4.58
N ASN A 159 -3.10 -1.16 -4.93
CA ASN A 159 -2.82 -2.37 -4.15
C ASN A 159 -1.69 -3.22 -4.76
N SER A 160 -1.31 -4.29 -4.06
CA SER A 160 -0.45 -5.35 -4.61
C SER A 160 -1.01 -6.72 -4.26
N GLY A 161 -0.95 -7.67 -5.20
CA GLY A 161 -1.51 -9.02 -5.06
C GLY A 161 -0.62 -10.04 -4.33
N GLY A 162 0.05 -9.64 -3.25
CA GLY A 162 0.90 -10.53 -2.44
C GLY A 162 2.14 -11.06 -3.16
N GLU A 163 2.81 -12.05 -2.56
CA GLU A 163 4.00 -12.69 -3.12
C GLU A 163 3.66 -13.58 -4.33
N SER A 164 4.67 -13.93 -5.13
CA SER A 164 4.53 -14.87 -6.24
C SER A 164 4.29 -16.28 -5.69
N LYS A 165 3.24 -16.93 -6.21
CA LYS A 165 2.89 -18.32 -5.89
C LYS A 165 3.07 -19.26 -7.09
N GLY A 166 3.64 -18.75 -8.19
CA GLY A 166 3.87 -19.52 -9.40
C GLY A 166 2.63 -19.57 -10.30
N SER A 167 2.07 -20.75 -10.53
CA SER A 167 1.07 -20.97 -11.59
C SER A 167 -0.24 -20.19 -11.42
N SER A 168 -0.62 -19.79 -10.20
CA SER A 168 -1.83 -18.99 -9.94
C SER A 168 -1.64 -17.49 -10.12
N ASP A 169 -0.41 -17.01 -10.36
CA ASP A 169 -0.07 -15.60 -10.24
C ASP A 169 -0.87 -14.69 -11.19
N LEU A 170 -1.19 -15.17 -12.39
CA LEU A 170 -2.02 -14.42 -13.34
C LEU A 170 -3.44 -14.24 -12.81
N ALA A 171 -4.08 -15.33 -12.37
CA ALA A 171 -5.43 -15.29 -11.82
C ALA A 171 -5.49 -14.44 -10.55
N ASP A 172 -4.48 -14.56 -9.68
CA ASP A 172 -4.38 -13.77 -8.45
C ASP A 172 -4.18 -12.28 -8.74
N ALA A 173 -3.37 -11.95 -9.76
CA ALA A 173 -3.16 -10.57 -10.20
C ALA A 173 -4.44 -9.96 -10.77
N VAL A 174 -5.13 -10.67 -11.66
CA VAL A 174 -6.43 -10.25 -12.24
C VAL A 174 -7.47 -10.09 -11.13
N ARG A 175 -7.61 -11.07 -10.22
CA ARG A 175 -8.54 -10.97 -9.09
C ARG A 175 -8.25 -9.75 -8.21
N THR A 176 -6.98 -9.50 -7.92
CA THR A 176 -6.57 -8.31 -7.14
C THR A 176 -6.93 -7.02 -7.88
N ALA A 177 -6.70 -6.97 -9.19
CA ALA A 177 -7.02 -5.81 -10.03
C ALA A 177 -8.53 -5.52 -9.99
N VAL A 178 -9.33 -6.56 -10.15
CA VAL A 178 -10.80 -6.47 -10.12
C VAL A 178 -11.26 -5.97 -8.76
N ILE A 179 -10.77 -6.55 -7.65
CA ILE A 179 -11.17 -6.12 -6.30
C ILE A 179 -10.77 -4.66 -6.05
N ASN A 180 -9.54 -4.27 -6.41
CA ASN A 180 -9.08 -2.89 -6.25
C ASN A 180 -9.95 -1.92 -7.05
N LYS A 181 -10.15 -2.16 -8.35
CA LYS A 181 -10.99 -1.31 -9.21
C LYS A 181 -12.42 -1.22 -8.71
N ARG A 182 -13.05 -2.37 -8.39
CA ARG A 182 -14.42 -2.41 -7.86
C ARG A 182 -14.54 -1.69 -6.52
N GLY A 183 -13.49 -1.69 -5.70
CA GLY A 183 -13.44 -0.97 -4.43
C GLY A 183 -13.18 0.54 -4.55
N GLY A 184 -12.93 1.05 -5.77
CA GLY A 184 -12.60 2.46 -6.03
C GLY A 184 -11.11 2.78 -6.03
N GLY A 185 -10.25 1.77 -5.97
CA GLY A 185 -8.81 1.92 -6.17
C GLY A 185 -8.46 2.22 -7.62
N THR A 186 -7.28 2.78 -7.84
CA THR A 186 -6.88 3.38 -9.13
C THR A 186 -5.78 2.59 -9.84
N GLY A 187 -5.33 1.47 -9.27
CA GLY A 187 -4.24 0.72 -9.87
C GLY A 187 -3.66 -0.41 -9.03
N LEU A 188 -2.67 -1.06 -9.65
CA LEU A 188 -1.87 -2.10 -9.05
C LEU A 188 -0.39 -1.78 -9.25
N ILE A 189 0.42 -2.20 -8.30
CA ILE A 189 1.87 -2.25 -8.47
C ILE A 189 2.36 -3.70 -8.43
N SER A 190 3.16 -4.07 -9.44
CA SER A 190 3.72 -5.41 -9.58
C SER A 190 5.25 -5.33 -9.68
N GLY A 191 5.92 -6.10 -8.82
CA GLY A 191 7.37 -6.25 -8.81
C GLY A 191 7.76 -7.69 -9.15
N ARG A 192 8.22 -8.44 -8.13
CA ARG A 192 8.64 -9.85 -8.24
C ARG A 192 7.72 -10.71 -9.11
N LYS A 193 6.39 -10.59 -8.95
CA LYS A 193 5.38 -11.36 -9.69
C LYS A 193 5.44 -11.17 -11.21
N ALA A 194 5.84 -10.00 -11.71
CA ALA A 194 6.04 -9.76 -13.13
C ALA A 194 7.49 -10.03 -13.57
N PHE A 195 8.47 -9.61 -12.78
CA PHE A 195 9.88 -9.55 -13.19
C PHE A 195 10.70 -10.81 -12.88
N GLN A 196 10.22 -11.74 -12.05
CA GLN A 196 10.88 -13.03 -11.80
C GLN A 196 10.39 -14.16 -12.73
N ARG A 197 9.71 -13.81 -13.82
CA ARG A 197 9.14 -14.74 -14.80
C ARG A 197 9.83 -14.59 -16.16
N PRO A 198 9.68 -15.57 -17.08
CA PRO A 198 10.04 -15.37 -18.47
C PRO A 198 9.40 -14.09 -19.02
N MET A 199 10.14 -13.34 -19.84
CA MET A 199 9.73 -12.00 -20.28
C MET A 199 8.31 -11.97 -20.88
N ALA A 200 7.99 -12.93 -21.76
CA ALA A 200 6.66 -13.02 -22.38
C ALA A 200 5.54 -13.21 -21.34
N GLU A 201 5.80 -14.01 -20.30
CA GLU A 201 4.83 -14.27 -19.23
C GLU A 201 4.65 -13.05 -18.30
N GLY A 202 5.73 -12.32 -18.01
CA GLY A 202 5.69 -11.08 -17.25
C GLY A 202 4.90 -10.00 -17.99
N VAL A 203 5.14 -9.84 -19.29
CA VAL A 203 4.39 -8.91 -20.15
C VAL A 203 2.91 -9.27 -20.19
N ALA A 204 2.57 -10.55 -20.41
CA ALA A 204 1.18 -11.00 -20.41
C ALA A 204 0.47 -10.72 -19.07
N LEU A 205 1.17 -10.87 -17.94
CA LEU A 205 0.62 -10.55 -16.62
C LEU A 205 0.35 -9.05 -16.44
N LEU A 206 1.26 -8.18 -16.90
CA LEU A 206 1.06 -6.73 -16.84
C LEU A 206 -0.08 -6.28 -17.75
N ASN A 207 -0.19 -6.82 -18.95
CA ASN A 207 -1.29 -6.51 -19.87
C ASN A 207 -2.63 -6.94 -19.27
N ALA A 208 -2.73 -8.14 -18.70
CA ALA A 208 -3.97 -8.61 -18.07
C ALA A 208 -4.41 -7.70 -16.89
N ILE A 209 -3.47 -7.12 -16.15
CA ILE A 209 -3.79 -6.11 -15.14
C ILE A 209 -4.34 -4.83 -15.81
N GLN A 210 -3.67 -4.34 -16.86
CA GLN A 210 -4.10 -3.14 -17.59
C GLN A 210 -5.49 -3.32 -18.20
N ASP A 211 -5.76 -4.48 -18.79
CA ASP A 211 -7.07 -4.83 -19.37
C ASP A 211 -8.19 -4.68 -18.35
N VAL A 212 -7.98 -5.09 -17.09
CA VAL A 212 -8.97 -4.89 -16.02
C VAL A 212 -9.29 -3.40 -15.79
N TYR A 213 -8.28 -2.53 -15.82
CA TYR A 213 -8.50 -1.08 -15.62
C TYR A 213 -9.10 -0.40 -16.86
N LEU A 214 -8.80 -0.89 -18.06
CA LEU A 214 -9.36 -0.41 -19.33
C LEU A 214 -10.77 -0.94 -19.60
N ASP A 215 -11.17 -2.07 -19.00
CA ASP A 215 -12.50 -2.66 -19.20
C ASP A 215 -13.59 -1.85 -18.49
N GLU A 216 -14.37 -1.09 -19.27
CA GLU A 216 -15.47 -0.25 -18.78
C GLU A 216 -16.61 -1.03 -18.11
N SER A 217 -16.74 -2.34 -18.36
CA SER A 217 -17.75 -3.18 -17.71
C SER A 217 -17.45 -3.46 -16.22
N ILE A 218 -16.19 -3.29 -15.81
CA ILE A 218 -15.77 -3.44 -14.41
C ILE A 218 -15.91 -2.09 -13.71
N THR A 219 -17.11 -1.82 -13.21
CA THR A 219 -17.44 -0.55 -12.53
C THR A 219 -17.10 -0.57 -11.04
N ILE A 220 -17.03 0.60 -10.40
CA ILE A 220 -17.03 0.70 -8.94
C ILE A 220 -18.34 0.08 -8.41
N ALA A 221 -18.21 -0.75 -7.37
CA ALA A 221 -19.32 -1.46 -6.73
C ALA A 221 -19.95 -0.66 -5.60
#